data_AF-A0A932R531-F1
#
_entry.id   AF-A0A932R531-F1
#
_cell.length_a   1.000
_cell.length_b   1.000
_cell.length_c   1.000
_cell.angle_alpha   90.00
_cell.angle_beta   90.00
_cell.angle_gamma   90.00
#
_symmetry.space_group_name_H-M   'P 1'
#
loop_
_entity.id
_entity.type
_entity.pdbx_description
1 polymer ?
#
loop_
_entity_poly.entity_id
_entity_poly.type
_entity_poly.pdbx_seq_one_letter_code
_entity_poly.pdbx_strand_id
1 'polypeptide(L)'
;MAKELLDVKPQPGINIELGLLLAILEENTRDGRDDLKDFPEEAILWQPFPDGHSIGAILLHIACAESRWFEEVVAQRVRDPELVKRLRCEEIDQFSVKWVQPTKRPLSWYYEQQDAIRKRTLEIIHEAADPAAISTLAERKYEYTLRWVIYHIIQHEAYHIGQAVLCGLQHERQKSLKR
;
A
#
# COMPACT_ATOMS: atom_id res chain seq x y z
N MET A 1 -34.12 12.16 -0.83
CA MET A 1 -33.16 11.08 -1.13
C MET A 1 -32.92 10.31 0.15
N ALA A 2 -32.93 8.97 0.11
CA ALA A 2 -32.52 8.19 1.28
C ALA A 2 -31.04 8.46 1.56
N LYS A 3 -30.66 8.58 2.83
CA LYS A 3 -29.25 8.72 3.20
C LYS A 3 -28.58 7.37 3.04
N GLU A 4 -27.43 7.34 2.37
CA GLU A 4 -26.56 6.16 2.37
C GLU A 4 -25.79 6.12 3.69
N LEU A 5 -25.69 4.93 4.29
CA LEU A 5 -24.92 4.68 5.51
C LEU A 5 -23.50 4.25 5.12
N LEU A 6 -22.50 5.03 5.52
CA LEU A 6 -21.10 4.62 5.49
C LEU A 6 -20.75 3.98 6.83
N ASP A 7 -20.28 2.74 6.80
CA ASP A 7 -19.95 1.93 7.97
C ASP A 7 -18.82 0.97 7.62
N VAL A 8 -17.87 0.80 8.54
CA VAL A 8 -16.70 -0.07 8.38
C VAL A 8 -16.97 -1.36 9.15
N LYS A 9 -17.79 -2.21 8.55
CA LYS A 9 -18.24 -3.45 9.20
C LYS A 9 -17.10 -4.45 9.29
N PRO A 10 -16.83 -5.03 10.48
CA PRO A 10 -15.82 -6.07 10.62
C PRO A 10 -16.09 -7.23 9.68
N GLN A 11 -15.03 -7.73 9.02
CA GLN A 11 -15.16 -8.89 8.16
C GLN A 11 -15.65 -10.11 8.95
N PRO A 12 -16.64 -10.86 8.42
CA PRO A 12 -17.21 -12.01 9.13
C PRO A 12 -16.23 -13.19 9.14
N GLY A 13 -16.33 -14.05 10.17
CA GLY A 13 -15.58 -15.30 10.23
C GLY A 13 -14.14 -15.18 10.74
N ILE A 14 -13.73 -14.01 11.24
CA ILE A 14 -12.45 -13.78 11.91
C ILE A 14 -12.63 -13.06 13.24
N ASN A 15 -11.54 -12.98 14.02
CA ASN A 15 -11.51 -12.17 15.23
C ASN A 15 -11.99 -10.74 14.94
N ILE A 16 -12.86 -10.19 15.80
CA ILE A 16 -13.52 -8.90 15.55
C ILE A 16 -12.54 -7.72 15.42
N GLU A 17 -11.43 -7.74 16.15
CA GLU A 17 -10.42 -6.68 16.08
C GLU A 17 -9.69 -6.74 14.73
N LEU A 18 -9.32 -7.94 14.29
CA LEU A 18 -8.70 -8.18 12.99
C LEU A 18 -9.66 -7.85 11.85
N GLY A 19 -10.92 -8.25 11.98
CA GLY A 19 -11.96 -7.98 10.99
C GLY A 19 -12.28 -6.51 10.86
N LEU A 20 -12.28 -5.75 11.95
CA LEU A 20 -12.44 -4.31 11.90
C LEU A 20 -11.24 -3.64 11.22
N LEU A 21 -10.01 -4.02 11.59
CA LEU A 21 -8.80 -3.45 10.98
C LEU A 21 -8.71 -3.77 9.48
N LEU A 22 -9.09 -4.97 9.06
CA LEU A 22 -9.14 -5.35 7.65
C LEU A 22 -10.17 -4.52 6.88
N ALA A 23 -11.36 -4.33 7.45
CA ALA A 23 -12.36 -3.47 6.84
C ALA A 23 -11.88 -2.01 6.73
N ILE A 24 -11.15 -1.49 7.72
CA ILE A 24 -10.53 -0.15 7.66
C ILE A 24 -9.47 -0.10 6.56
N LEU A 25 -8.63 -1.14 6.43
CA LEU A 25 -7.63 -1.22 5.37
C LEU A 25 -8.28 -1.22 3.98
N GLU A 26 -9.35 -1.98 3.78
CA GLU A 26 -10.09 -2.01 2.52
C GLU A 26 -10.75 -0.67 2.19
N GLU A 27 -11.35 -0.02 3.19
CA GLU A 27 -11.93 1.32 3.06
C GLU A 27 -10.86 2.34 2.63
N ASN A 28 -9.71 2.34 3.31
CA ASN A 28 -8.57 3.19 2.99
C ASN A 28 -8.06 2.95 1.56
N THR A 29 -7.96 1.68 1.14
CA THR A 29 -7.56 1.34 -0.23
C THR A 29 -8.56 1.87 -1.24
N ARG A 30 -9.87 1.71 -0.97
CA ARG A 30 -10.92 2.19 -1.88
C ARG A 30 -10.89 3.71 -2.02
N ASP A 31 -10.87 4.44 -0.91
CA ASP A 31 -10.83 5.90 -0.91
C ASP A 31 -9.58 6.41 -1.64
N GLY A 32 -8.42 5.80 -1.39
CA GLY A 32 -7.19 6.15 -2.10
C GLY A 32 -7.23 5.87 -3.60
N ARG A 33 -7.94 4.83 -4.05
CA ARG A 33 -8.16 4.58 -5.48
C ARG A 33 -9.12 5.61 -6.08
N ASP A 34 -10.16 5.97 -5.34
CA ASP A 34 -11.11 7.01 -5.75
C ASP A 34 -10.45 8.38 -5.89
N ASP A 35 -9.52 8.73 -5.01
CA ASP A 35 -8.74 9.98 -5.10
C ASP A 35 -7.80 10.03 -6.31
N LEU A 36 -7.39 8.86 -6.82
CA LEU A 36 -6.43 8.74 -7.93
C LEU A 36 -7.09 8.55 -9.30
N LYS A 37 -8.37 8.18 -9.36
CA LYS A 37 -9.03 7.68 -10.59
C LYS A 37 -9.04 8.64 -11.77
N ASP A 38 -9.05 9.94 -11.50
CA ASP A 38 -9.17 10.99 -12.52
C ASP A 38 -7.81 11.49 -13.02
N PHE A 39 -6.70 11.00 -12.47
CA PHE A 39 -5.37 11.36 -12.96
C PHE A 39 -5.05 10.66 -14.29
N PRO A 40 -4.57 11.40 -15.30
CA PRO A 40 -4.23 10.82 -16.60
C PRO A 40 -2.93 10.01 -16.53
N GLU A 41 -2.66 9.17 -17.53
CA GLU A 41 -1.46 8.33 -17.56
C GLU A 41 -0.16 9.13 -17.45
N GLU A 42 -0.10 10.34 -17.97
CA GLU A 42 1.08 11.19 -17.84
C GLU A 42 1.37 11.56 -16.39
N ALA A 43 0.33 11.80 -15.58
CA ALA A 43 0.48 12.07 -14.16
C ALA A 43 1.01 10.84 -13.40
N ILE A 44 0.62 9.64 -13.82
CA ILE A 44 1.09 8.39 -13.21
C ILE A 44 2.61 8.26 -13.32
N LEU A 45 3.16 8.69 -14.46
CA LEU A 45 4.57 8.59 -14.82
C LEU A 45 5.40 9.81 -14.39
N TRP A 46 4.73 10.93 -14.10
CA TRP A 46 5.39 12.18 -13.80
C TRP A 46 6.14 12.12 -12.47
N GLN A 47 7.28 12.82 -12.42
CA GLN A 47 8.13 12.93 -11.24
C GLN A 47 8.39 14.42 -10.94
N PRO A 48 8.35 14.85 -9.67
CA PRO A 48 8.55 16.24 -9.29
C PRO A 48 9.98 16.74 -9.48
N PHE A 49 10.95 15.84 -9.47
CA PHE A 49 12.37 16.09 -9.70
C PHE A 49 13.04 14.80 -10.24
N PRO A 50 14.25 14.88 -10.83
CA PRO A 50 14.96 13.70 -11.33
C PRO A 50 15.07 12.62 -10.24
N ASP A 51 14.71 11.38 -10.58
CA ASP A 51 14.70 10.21 -9.68
C ASP A 51 13.75 10.32 -8.47
N GLY A 52 12.84 11.30 -8.47
CA GLY A 52 11.78 11.44 -7.47
C GLY A 52 10.71 10.35 -7.58
N HIS A 53 9.80 10.30 -6.61
CA HIS A 53 8.67 9.38 -6.67
C HIS A 53 7.66 9.81 -7.74
N SER A 54 7.15 8.82 -8.48
CA SER A 54 5.93 8.95 -9.28
C SER A 54 4.76 8.27 -8.56
N ILE A 55 3.52 8.52 -9.00
CA ILE A 55 2.35 7.79 -8.48
C ILE A 55 2.55 6.28 -8.64
N GLY A 56 3.00 5.83 -9.81
CA GLY A 56 3.27 4.40 -10.05
C GLY A 56 4.33 3.82 -9.12
N ALA A 57 5.41 4.57 -8.83
CA ALA A 57 6.44 4.14 -7.89
C ALA A 57 5.91 4.01 -6.46
N ILE A 58 5.04 4.94 -6.05
CA ILE A 58 4.40 4.90 -4.74
C ILE A 58 3.48 3.69 -4.60
N LEU A 59 2.65 3.38 -5.60
CA LEU A 59 1.75 2.23 -5.55
C LEU A 59 2.52 0.90 -5.46
N LEU A 60 3.66 0.78 -6.16
CA LEU A 60 4.55 -0.37 -6.01
C LEU A 60 5.17 -0.46 -4.61
N HIS A 61 5.59 0.68 -4.05
CA HIS A 61 6.12 0.75 -2.68
C HIS A 61 5.11 0.28 -1.64
N ILE A 62 3.85 0.70 -1.75
CA ILE A 62 2.77 0.25 -0.87
C ILE A 62 2.65 -1.29 -0.89
N ALA A 63 2.60 -1.89 -2.08
CA ALA A 63 2.54 -3.35 -2.24
C ALA A 63 3.81 -4.05 -1.69
N CYS A 64 4.99 -3.46 -1.90
CA CYS A 64 6.25 -3.95 -1.33
C CYS A 64 6.26 -3.90 0.19
N ALA A 65 5.77 -2.81 0.80
CA ALA A 65 5.71 -2.66 2.24
C ALA A 65 4.74 -3.66 2.86
N GLU A 66 3.53 -3.80 2.31
CA GLU A 66 2.54 -4.77 2.79
C GLU A 66 3.08 -6.19 2.70
N SER A 67 3.61 -6.61 1.54
CA SER A 67 4.20 -7.95 1.39
C SER A 67 5.34 -8.20 2.37
N ARG A 68 6.21 -7.21 2.62
CA ARG A 68 7.31 -7.35 3.57
C ARG A 68 6.81 -7.56 4.98
N TRP A 69 5.89 -6.72 5.43
CA TRP A 69 5.36 -6.80 6.79
C TRP A 69 4.60 -8.09 7.04
N PHE A 70 3.77 -8.55 6.11
CA PHE A 70 3.02 -9.78 6.35
C PHE A 70 3.85 -11.03 6.12
N GLU A 71 4.68 -11.10 5.07
CA GLU A 71 5.44 -12.32 4.80
C GLU A 71 6.68 -12.46 5.68
N GLU A 72 7.52 -11.43 5.75
CA GLU A 72 8.78 -11.53 6.51
C GLU A 72 8.55 -11.33 8.00
N VAL A 73 7.64 -10.42 8.40
CA VAL A 73 7.43 -10.11 9.84
C VAL A 73 6.38 -11.00 10.45
N VAL A 74 5.17 -11.05 9.91
CA VAL A 74 4.09 -11.85 10.54
C VAL A 74 4.32 -13.34 10.32
N ALA A 75 4.44 -13.77 9.06
CA ALA A 75 4.57 -15.18 8.70
C ALA A 75 6.00 -15.74 8.83
N GLN A 76 6.99 -14.90 9.13
CA GLN A 76 8.41 -15.29 9.30
C GLN A 76 8.94 -16.13 8.14
N ARG A 77 8.52 -15.80 6.90
CA ARG A 77 8.90 -16.51 5.68
C ARG A 77 9.65 -15.60 4.71
N VAL A 78 10.49 -16.22 3.90
CA VAL A 78 11.17 -15.52 2.79
C VAL A 78 10.14 -15.19 1.72
N ARG A 79 10.09 -13.94 1.27
CA ARG A 79 9.23 -13.54 0.15
C ARG A 79 9.64 -14.23 -1.13
N ASP A 80 8.65 -14.54 -1.96
CA ASP A 80 8.85 -15.05 -3.32
C ASP A 80 9.75 -14.08 -4.13
N PRO A 81 10.94 -14.52 -4.58
CA PRO A 81 11.86 -13.65 -5.32
C PRO A 81 11.26 -13.08 -6.60
N GLU A 82 10.39 -13.82 -7.29
CA GLU A 82 9.75 -13.32 -8.52
C GLU A 82 8.74 -12.22 -8.20
N LEU A 83 8.06 -12.30 -7.05
CA LEU A 83 7.19 -11.24 -6.56
C LEU A 83 7.99 -9.99 -6.18
N VAL A 84 9.09 -10.17 -5.43
CA VAL A 84 9.99 -9.07 -5.04
C VAL A 84 10.53 -8.34 -6.27
N LYS A 85 10.95 -9.09 -7.29
CA LYS A 85 11.42 -8.56 -8.57
C LYS A 85 10.31 -7.89 -9.37
N ARG A 86 9.12 -8.49 -9.46
CA ARG A 86 7.97 -7.92 -10.17
C ARG A 86 7.55 -6.58 -9.59
N LEU A 87 7.53 -6.45 -8.26
CA LEU A 87 7.23 -5.20 -7.56
C LEU A 87 8.44 -4.26 -7.46
N ARG A 88 9.63 -4.73 -7.85
CA ARG A 88 10.90 -3.98 -7.81
C ARG A 88 11.24 -3.47 -6.41
N CYS A 89 10.97 -4.26 -5.38
CA CYS A 89 11.10 -3.80 -3.99
C CYS A 89 12.53 -3.42 -3.60
N GLU A 90 13.55 -4.06 -4.18
CA GLU A 90 14.97 -3.78 -3.90
C GLU A 90 15.47 -2.48 -4.56
N GLU A 91 14.69 -1.93 -5.48
CA GLU A 91 14.97 -0.68 -6.16
C GLU A 91 14.38 0.53 -5.42
N ILE A 92 13.64 0.30 -4.33
CA ILE A 92 12.97 1.33 -3.54
C ILE A 92 13.65 1.45 -2.18
N ASP A 93 14.14 2.64 -1.87
CA ASP A 93 14.53 3.05 -0.52
C ASP A 93 13.99 4.46 -0.28
N GLN A 94 12.81 4.53 0.32
CA GLN A 94 12.13 5.79 0.62
C GLN A 94 12.96 6.71 1.53
N PHE A 95 13.81 6.17 2.40
CA PHE A 95 14.62 6.97 3.33
C PHE A 95 15.82 7.61 2.63
N SER A 96 16.34 6.95 1.60
CA SER A 96 17.40 7.48 0.73
C SER A 96 16.85 8.17 -0.52
N VAL A 97 15.53 8.39 -0.62
CA VAL A 97 14.85 8.97 -1.79
C VAL A 97 15.16 8.22 -3.09
N LYS A 98 15.35 6.90 -2.99
CA LYS A 98 15.57 6.01 -4.14
C LYS A 98 14.24 5.41 -4.55
N TRP A 99 13.80 5.70 -5.77
CA TRP A 99 12.52 5.22 -6.30
C TRP A 99 12.71 4.48 -7.60
N VAL A 100 11.81 3.54 -7.86
CA VAL A 100 11.74 2.86 -9.16
C VAL A 100 11.40 3.86 -10.25
N GLN A 101 12.11 3.74 -11.37
CA GLN A 101 11.78 4.52 -12.55
C GLN A 101 10.34 4.21 -13.00
N PRO A 102 9.55 5.22 -13.39
CA PRO A 102 8.16 5.05 -13.78
C PRO A 102 8.02 3.99 -14.87
N THR A 103 7.14 3.02 -14.64
CA THR A 103 6.85 1.97 -15.62
C THR A 103 5.60 2.38 -16.38
N LYS A 104 5.64 2.37 -17.72
CA LYS A 104 4.48 2.74 -18.54
C LYS A 104 3.35 1.71 -18.42
N ARG A 105 2.51 1.87 -17.39
CA ARG A 105 1.40 1.00 -17.02
C ARG A 105 0.21 1.86 -16.55
N PRO A 106 -1.03 1.44 -16.83
CA PRO A 106 -2.22 2.11 -16.30
C PRO A 106 -2.37 1.85 -14.78
N LEU A 107 -3.16 2.68 -14.10
CA LEU A 107 -3.48 2.50 -12.66
C LEU A 107 -3.98 1.08 -12.34
N SER A 108 -4.82 0.50 -13.21
CA SER A 108 -5.37 -0.85 -13.02
C SER A 108 -4.28 -1.91 -12.83
N TRP A 109 -3.15 -1.80 -13.53
CA TRP A 109 -2.04 -2.75 -13.39
C TRP A 109 -1.41 -2.69 -11.99
N TYR A 110 -1.27 -1.48 -11.43
CA TYR A 110 -0.76 -1.29 -10.07
C TYR A 110 -1.75 -1.82 -9.02
N TYR A 111 -3.05 -1.61 -9.25
CA TYR A 111 -4.11 -2.14 -8.40
C TYR A 111 -4.14 -3.66 -8.40
N GLU A 112 -3.97 -4.30 -9.57
CA GLU A 112 -3.82 -5.76 -9.66
C GLU A 112 -2.62 -6.27 -8.84
N GLN A 113 -1.51 -5.52 -8.80
CA GLN A 113 -0.37 -5.88 -7.96
C GLN A 113 -0.71 -5.78 -6.47
N GLN A 114 -1.36 -4.69 -6.05
CA GLN A 114 -1.79 -4.49 -4.67
C GLN A 114 -2.82 -5.55 -4.25
N ASP A 115 -3.79 -5.87 -5.11
CA ASP A 115 -4.83 -6.88 -4.84
C ASP A 115 -4.22 -8.29 -4.69
N ALA A 116 -3.21 -8.62 -5.50
CA ALA A 116 -2.48 -9.87 -5.36
C ALA A 116 -1.72 -9.97 -4.02
N ILE A 117 -1.17 -8.86 -3.51
CA ILE A 117 -0.57 -8.81 -2.18
C ILE A 117 -1.63 -8.89 -1.09
N ARG A 118 -2.73 -8.14 -1.23
CA ARG A 118 -3.84 -8.13 -0.27
C ARG A 118 -4.41 -9.52 -0.03
N LYS A 119 -4.53 -10.33 -1.09
CA LYS A 119 -4.96 -11.73 -0.97
C LYS A 119 -4.02 -12.55 -0.07
N ARG A 120 -2.70 -12.41 -0.26
CA ARG A 120 -1.69 -13.10 0.57
C ARG A 120 -1.71 -12.60 2.01
N THR A 121 -1.90 -11.30 2.21
CA THR A 121 -2.08 -10.67 3.52
C THR A 121 -3.26 -11.27 4.27
N LEU A 122 -4.41 -11.42 3.60
CA LEU A 122 -5.61 -12.02 4.18
C LEU A 122 -5.35 -13.46 4.61
N GLU A 123 -4.73 -14.27 3.76
CA GLU A 123 -4.34 -15.66 4.09
C GLU A 123 -3.50 -15.71 5.39
N ILE A 124 -2.49 -14.83 5.51
CA ILE A 124 -1.61 -14.76 6.69
C ILE A 124 -2.38 -14.33 7.95
N ILE A 125 -3.28 -13.36 7.84
CA ILE A 125 -4.09 -12.90 8.98
C ILE A 125 -5.04 -14.00 9.45
N HIS A 126 -5.65 -14.74 8.52
CA HIS A 126 -6.49 -15.89 8.83
C HIS A 126 -5.72 -16.99 9.56
N GLU A 127 -4.47 -17.26 9.15
CA GLU A 127 -3.61 -18.26 9.79
C GLU A 127 -3.17 -17.83 11.20
N ALA A 128 -2.77 -16.56 11.37
CA ALA A 128 -2.31 -16.06 12.66
C ALA A 128 -3.44 -15.99 13.70
N ALA A 129 -4.63 -15.54 13.29
CA ALA A 129 -5.91 -15.49 14.02
C ALA A 129 -5.95 -14.71 15.36
N ASP A 130 -4.82 -14.54 16.06
CA ASP A 130 -4.70 -13.83 17.33
C ASP A 130 -4.16 -12.40 17.10
N PRO A 131 -4.95 -11.35 17.39
CA PRO A 131 -4.49 -9.97 17.26
C PRO A 131 -3.31 -9.62 18.16
N ALA A 132 -3.09 -10.36 19.26
CA ALA A 132 -1.97 -10.16 20.17
C ALA A 132 -0.72 -10.96 19.80
N ALA A 133 -0.76 -11.80 18.74
CA ALA A 133 0.40 -12.56 18.28
C ALA A 133 1.59 -11.63 18.04
N ILE A 134 2.75 -12.00 18.61
CA ILE A 134 3.97 -11.19 18.57
C ILE A 134 4.91 -11.71 17.48
N SER A 135 5.40 -10.77 16.67
CA SER A 135 6.43 -10.97 15.66
C SER A 135 7.66 -10.14 15.97
N THR A 136 8.84 -10.68 15.66
CA THR A 136 10.12 -10.00 15.84
C THR A 136 10.98 -10.12 14.59
N LEU A 137 11.91 -9.18 14.41
CA LEU A 137 12.93 -9.23 13.36
C LEU A 137 14.28 -8.97 14.02
N ALA A 138 15.28 -9.80 13.75
CA ALA A 138 16.58 -9.72 14.40
C ALA A 138 17.28 -8.36 14.15
N GLU A 139 17.03 -7.75 13.00
CA GLU A 139 17.56 -6.44 12.63
C GLU A 139 16.77 -5.26 13.22
N ARG A 140 15.70 -5.50 13.98
CA ARG A 140 14.84 -4.46 14.56
C ARG A 140 14.84 -4.47 16.08
N LYS A 141 14.70 -3.28 16.66
CA LYS A 141 14.71 -3.06 18.11
C LYS A 141 13.39 -3.43 18.80
N TYR A 142 12.30 -3.53 18.06
CA TYR A 142 10.96 -3.64 18.60
C TYR A 142 10.29 -4.96 18.24
N GLU A 143 9.41 -5.40 19.12
CA GLU A 143 8.45 -6.47 18.86
C GLU A 143 7.12 -5.85 18.41
N TYR A 144 6.40 -6.56 17.55
CA TYR A 144 5.18 -6.05 16.93
C TYR A 144 4.04 -7.04 17.14
N THR A 145 2.91 -6.56 17.64
CA THR A 145 1.68 -7.36 17.62
C THR A 145 1.09 -7.38 16.21
N LEU A 146 0.35 -8.43 15.85
CA LEU A 146 -0.40 -8.48 14.59
C LEU A 146 -1.30 -7.25 14.42
N ARG A 147 -1.98 -6.84 15.51
CA ARG A 147 -2.80 -5.62 15.52
C ARG A 147 -1.99 -4.37 15.13
N TRP A 148 -0.77 -4.24 15.64
CA TRP A 148 0.10 -3.11 15.31
C TRP A 148 0.56 -3.17 13.84
N VAL A 149 0.88 -4.36 13.33
CA VAL A 149 1.31 -4.52 11.93
C VAL A 149 0.20 -4.09 10.96
N ILE A 150 -1.05 -4.52 11.19
CA ILE A 150 -2.18 -4.12 10.33
C ILE A 150 -2.41 -2.60 10.43
N TYR A 151 -2.43 -2.05 11.64
CA TYR A 151 -2.49 -0.59 11.85
C TYR A 151 -1.40 0.15 11.07
N HIS A 152 -0.16 -0.34 11.14
CA HIS A 152 0.98 0.29 10.49
C HIS A 152 0.80 0.30 8.97
N ILE A 153 0.29 -0.80 8.38
CA ILE A 153 0.00 -0.85 6.94
C ILE A 153 -1.13 0.12 6.56
N ILE A 154 -2.21 0.21 7.34
CA ILE A 154 -3.28 1.21 7.11
C ILE A 154 -2.69 2.62 7.08
N GLN A 155 -1.92 2.99 8.10
CA GLN A 155 -1.32 4.32 8.21
C GLN A 155 -0.32 4.59 7.08
N HIS A 156 0.52 3.61 6.76
CA HIS A 156 1.55 3.72 5.72
C HIS A 156 0.93 3.85 4.33
N GLU A 157 -0.12 3.08 4.04
CA GLU A 157 -0.89 3.20 2.79
C GLU A 157 -1.53 4.58 2.68
N ALA A 158 -2.26 5.04 3.70
CA ALA A 158 -2.88 6.37 3.73
C ALA A 158 -1.87 7.50 3.49
N TYR A 159 -0.73 7.44 4.19
CA TYR A 159 0.35 8.41 4.06
C TYR A 159 0.89 8.50 2.62
N HIS A 160 1.16 7.34 2.01
CA HIS A 160 1.71 7.29 0.67
C HIS A 160 0.68 7.60 -0.43
N ILE A 161 -0.59 7.23 -0.24
CA ILE A 161 -1.67 7.68 -1.10
C ILE A 161 -1.75 9.21 -1.10
N GLY A 162 -1.65 9.85 0.07
CA GLY A 162 -1.58 11.32 0.15
C GLY A 162 -0.42 11.91 -0.67
N GLN A 163 0.75 11.27 -0.64
CA GLN A 163 1.87 11.68 -1.50
C GLN A 163 1.57 11.51 -2.99
N ALA A 164 0.91 10.40 -3.38
CA ALA A 164 0.53 10.14 -4.75
C ALA A 164 -0.48 11.19 -5.27
N VAL A 165 -1.48 11.53 -4.47
CA VAL A 165 -2.46 12.57 -4.80
C VAL A 165 -1.77 13.92 -4.97
N LEU A 166 -0.87 14.31 -4.06
CA LEU A 166 -0.10 15.55 -4.18
C LEU A 166 0.77 15.57 -5.44
N CYS A 167 1.39 14.44 -5.79
CA CYS A 167 2.17 14.29 -7.02
C CYS A 167 1.29 14.52 -8.27
N GLY A 168 0.10 13.92 -8.32
CA GLY A 168 -0.86 14.12 -9.41
C GLY A 168 -1.35 15.58 -9.52
N LEU A 169 -1.69 16.20 -8.39
CA LEU A 169 -2.10 17.61 -8.36
C LEU A 169 -0.97 18.54 -8.81
N GLN A 170 0.27 18.24 -8.43
CA GLN A 170 1.43 19.02 -8.85
C GLN A 170 1.69 18.90 -10.36
N HIS A 171 1.52 17.70 -10.95
CA HIS A 171 1.56 17.51 -12.40
C HIS A 171 0.55 18.41 -13.12
N GLU A 172 -0.73 18.38 -12.70
CA GLU A 172 -1.78 19.20 -13.33
C GLU A 172 -1.49 20.70 -13.19
N ARG A 173 -0.99 21.12 -12.02
CA ARG A 173 -0.58 22.51 -11.81
C ARG A 173 0.56 22.89 -12.76
N GLN A 174 1.60 22.09 -12.89
CA GLN A 174 2.71 22.38 -13.80
C GLN A 174 2.27 22.42 -15.27
N LYS A 175 1.36 21.53 -15.67
CA LYS A 175 0.78 21.52 -17.02
C LYS A 175 -0.01 22.80 -17.30
N SER A 176 -0.76 23.31 -16.31
CA SER A 176 -1.49 24.58 -16.44
C SER A 176 -0.59 25.81 -16.60
N LEU A 177 0.61 25.80 -16.00
CA LEU A 177 1.56 26.92 -16.06
C LEU A 177 2.35 26.99 -17.37
N LYS A 178 2.37 25.91 -18.14
CA LYS A 178 3.04 25.81 -19.44
C LYS A 178 2.12 26.10 -20.63
N ARG A 179 0.84 26.34 -20.38
CA ARG A 179 -0.18 26.75 -21.38
C ARG A 179 -0.31 28.27 -21.39
#